data_AF-A0A349PSX5-F1
#
_entry.id   AF-A0A349PSX5-F1
#
_cell.length_a   1.000
_cell.length_b   1.000
_cell.length_c   1.000
_cell.angle_alpha   90.00
_cell.angle_beta   90.00
_cell.angle_gamma   90.00
#
_symmetry.space_group_name_H-M   'P 1'
#
loop_
_entity.id
_entity.type
_entity.pdbx_description
1 polymer ?
#
loop_
_entity_poly.entity_id
_entity_poly.type
_entity_poly.pdbx_seq_one_letter_code
_entity_poly.pdbx_strand_id
1 'polypeptide(L)'
;LSFAPEEQLWDLLHCTPGSATILGLMNDDENRVQLLIDKETYEAEYFSCHPCLCTSTIKLKTSDVKNMLLPKVHHEPIVVEL
;
A
#
# COMPACT_ATOMS: atom_id res chain seq x y z
N LEU A 1 2.95 -4.47 17.87
CA LEU A 1 3.26 -4.74 16.45
C LEU A 1 4.69 -5.23 16.36
N SER A 2 4.94 -6.30 15.63
CA SER A 2 6.29 -6.79 15.27
C SER A 2 6.38 -6.87 13.74
N PHE A 3 7.59 -6.77 13.20
CA PHE A 3 7.78 -6.90 11.75
C PHE A 3 7.51 -8.34 11.28
N ALA A 4 6.84 -8.47 10.14
CA ALA A 4 6.65 -9.76 9.47
C ALA A 4 7.99 -10.24 8.87
N PRO A 5 8.22 -11.56 8.80
CA PRO A 5 9.37 -12.13 8.12
C PRO A 5 9.30 -11.87 6.61
N GLU A 6 10.46 -11.88 5.93
CA GLU A 6 10.56 -11.57 4.50
C GLU A 6 9.74 -12.50 3.61
N GLU A 7 9.63 -13.78 3.97
CA GLU A 7 8.85 -14.78 3.24
C GLU A 7 7.37 -14.37 3.16
N GLN A 8 6.81 -13.85 4.25
CA GLN A 8 5.42 -13.39 4.27
C GLN A 8 5.22 -12.12 3.42
N LEU A 9 6.23 -11.26 3.29
CA LEU A 9 6.13 -10.08 2.43
C LEU A 9 6.03 -10.48 0.95
N TRP A 10 6.79 -11.51 0.56
CA TRP A 10 6.70 -12.08 -0.77
C TRP A 10 5.35 -12.79 -0.97
N ASP A 11 4.96 -13.68 -0.07
CA ASP A 11 3.73 -14.47 -0.21
C ASP A 11 2.44 -13.62 -0.23
N LEU A 12 2.43 -12.48 0.47
CA LEU A 12 1.25 -11.61 0.56
C LEU A 12 1.24 -10.48 -0.48
N LEU A 13 2.39 -9.85 -0.72
CA LEU A 13 2.46 -8.61 -1.51
C LEU A 13 3.36 -8.72 -2.74
N HIS A 14 4.02 -9.87 -2.95
CA HIS A 14 5.08 -10.07 -3.95
C HIS A 14 6.15 -8.97 -3.95
N CYS A 15 6.48 -8.47 -2.75
CA CYS A 15 7.46 -7.41 -2.55
C CYS A 15 8.71 -7.98 -1.87
N THR A 16 9.88 -7.45 -2.22
CA THR A 16 11.12 -7.72 -1.49
C THR A 16 11.31 -6.71 -0.36
N PRO A 17 12.10 -7.04 0.68
CA PRO A 17 12.45 -6.10 1.73
C PRO A 17 12.99 -4.78 1.16
N GLY A 18 12.43 -3.67 1.63
CA GLY A 18 12.77 -2.33 1.14
C GLY A 18 11.94 -1.85 -0.04
N SER A 19 11.13 -2.69 -0.70
CA SER A 19 10.25 -2.33 -1.82
C SER A 19 8.75 -2.44 -1.52
N ALA A 20 8.38 -2.48 -0.24
CA ALA A 20 6.99 -2.51 0.20
C ALA A 20 6.23 -1.26 -0.32
N THR A 21 5.08 -1.49 -0.93
CA THR A 21 4.28 -0.44 -1.56
C THR A 21 2.79 -0.77 -1.50
N ILE A 22 1.94 0.25 -1.51
CA ILE A 22 0.48 0.11 -1.59
C ILE A 22 0.02 -0.61 -2.87
N LEU A 23 0.82 -0.59 -3.93
CA LEU A 23 0.51 -1.31 -5.17
C LEU A 23 0.66 -2.84 -5.00
N GLY A 24 1.41 -3.30 -4.00
CA GLY A 24 1.55 -4.72 -3.69
C GLY A 24 0.23 -5.36 -3.24
N LEU A 25 -0.74 -4.55 -2.78
CA LEU A 25 -2.08 -5.01 -2.43
C LEU A 25 -2.82 -5.63 -3.62
N MET A 26 -2.41 -5.33 -4.86
CA MET A 26 -2.93 -6.00 -6.05
C MET A 26 -2.62 -7.51 -6.08
N ASN A 27 -1.68 -7.99 -5.25
CA ASN A 27 -1.33 -9.40 -5.12
C ASN A 27 -2.02 -10.09 -3.91
N ASP A 28 -2.72 -9.35 -3.06
CA ASP A 28 -3.37 -9.89 -1.86
C ASP A 28 -4.82 -10.29 -2.15
N ASP A 29 -5.01 -11.30 -3.01
CA ASP A 29 -6.34 -11.76 -3.45
C ASP A 29 -7.24 -12.27 -2.31
N GLU A 30 -6.64 -12.68 -1.18
CA GLU A 30 -7.35 -13.18 0.00
C GLU A 30 -7.60 -12.09 1.07
N ASN A 31 -7.25 -10.83 0.79
CA ASN A 31 -7.39 -9.69 1.71
C ASN A 31 -6.78 -9.96 3.10
N ARG A 32 -5.62 -10.62 3.14
CA ARG A 32 -4.95 -11.00 4.39
C ARG A 32 -4.18 -9.83 5.01
N VAL A 33 -3.97 -8.74 4.27
CA VAL A 33 -3.27 -7.55 4.71
C VAL A 33 -4.24 -6.42 5.03
N GLN A 34 -4.10 -5.83 6.22
CA GLN A 34 -4.86 -4.65 6.60
C GLN A 34 -4.07 -3.39 6.26
N LEU A 35 -4.65 -2.52 5.43
CA LEU A 35 -4.03 -1.25 5.05
C LEU A 35 -4.29 -0.19 6.13
N LEU A 36 -3.20 0.36 6.69
CA LEU A 36 -3.22 1.52 7.57
C LEU A 36 -2.63 2.71 6.83
N ILE A 37 -3.32 3.84 6.83
CA ILE A 37 -2.84 5.09 6.21
C ILE A 37 -2.84 6.19 7.28
N ASP A 38 -1.71 6.89 7.40
CA ASP A 38 -1.63 8.07 8.23
C ASP A 38 -2.55 9.19 7.71
N LYS A 39 -3.26 9.87 8.61
CA LYS A 39 -4.24 10.89 8.26
C LYS A 39 -3.66 12.03 7.41
N GLU A 40 -2.45 12.50 7.70
CA GLU A 40 -1.83 13.57 6.91
C GLU A 40 -1.59 13.10 5.46
N THR A 41 -1.19 11.85 5.30
CA THR A 41 -1.00 11.23 3.97
C THR A 41 -2.34 11.01 3.27
N TYR A 42 -3.38 10.63 4.02
CA TYR A 42 -4.72 10.43 3.48
C TYR A 42 -5.35 11.75 3.02
N GLU A 43 -5.07 12.87 3.68
CA GLU A 43 -5.61 14.20 3.34
C GLU A 43 -4.76 14.96 2.31
N ALA A 44 -3.52 14.55 2.08
CA ALA A 44 -2.64 15.14 1.08
C ALA A 44 -3.23 15.07 -0.34
N GLU A 45 -2.91 16.05 -1.20
CA GLU A 45 -3.35 16.08 -2.60
C GLU A 45 -2.77 14.92 -3.43
N TYR A 46 -1.55 14.51 -3.10
CA TYR A 46 -0.82 13.47 -3.82
C TYR A 46 -0.26 12.41 -2.88
N PHE A 47 -0.35 11.17 -3.35
CA PHE A 47 0.25 9.98 -2.73
C PHE A 47 1.47 9.57 -3.55
N SER A 48 2.64 9.47 -2.90
CA SER A 48 3.87 9.03 -3.57
C SER A 48 4.25 7.64 -3.10
N CYS A 49 4.53 6.74 -4.03
CA CYS A 49 4.94 5.38 -3.72
C CYS A 49 5.88 4.81 -4.79
N HIS A 50 6.56 3.70 -4.46
CA HIS A 50 7.37 2.96 -5.42
C HIS A 50 6.49 2.00 -6.23
N PRO A 51 6.69 1.85 -7.55
CA PRO A 51 5.94 0.91 -8.37
C PRO A 51 6.53 -0.50 -8.25
N CYS A 52 6.42 -1.09 -7.06
CA CYS A 52 6.89 -2.45 -6.70
C CYS A 52 8.41 -2.68 -6.80
N LEU A 53 9.17 -1.69 -7.25
CA LEU A 53 10.64 -1.67 -7.26
C LEU A 53 11.14 -0.27 -6.88
N CYS A 54 12.07 -0.19 -5.94
CA CYS A 54 12.60 1.09 -5.40
C CYS A 54 13.51 1.89 -6.34
N THR A 55 13.48 1.61 -7.63
CA THR A 55 14.27 2.33 -8.65
C THR A 55 13.56 3.56 -9.19
N SER A 56 12.27 3.76 -8.86
CA SER A 56 11.48 4.90 -9.30
C SER A 56 10.38 5.23 -8.30
N THR A 57 9.85 6.45 -8.39
CA THR A 57 8.73 6.92 -7.56
C THR A 57 7.63 7.41 -8.47
N ILE A 58 6.42 6.90 -8.25
CA ILE A 58 5.22 7.42 -8.89
C ILE A 58 4.51 8.36 -7.92
N LYS A 59 3.91 9.41 -8.49
CA LYS A 59 3.08 10.36 -7.74
C LYS A 59 1.67 10.28 -8.30
N LEU A 60 0.75 9.77 -7.49
CA LEU A 60 -0.66 9.59 -7.81
C LEU A 60 -1.46 10.67 -7.11
N LYS A 61 -2.62 11.07 -7.66
CA LYS A 61 -3.56 11.85 -6.87
C LYS A 61 -4.15 10.95 -5.80
N THR A 62 -4.24 11.44 -4.58
CA THR A 62 -4.81 10.65 -3.48
C THR A 62 -6.27 10.31 -3.76
N SER A 63 -7.00 11.15 -4.52
CA SER A 63 -8.34 10.83 -5.02
C SER A 63 -8.38 9.56 -5.86
N ASP A 64 -7.36 9.33 -6.71
CA ASP A 64 -7.32 8.16 -7.59
C ASP A 64 -6.97 6.91 -6.79
N VAL A 65 -6.09 7.04 -5.80
CA VAL A 65 -5.83 5.96 -4.84
C VAL A 65 -7.11 5.56 -4.13
N LYS A 66 -7.85 6.51 -3.55
CA LYS A 66 -9.08 6.25 -2.80
C LYS A 66 -10.23 5.70 -3.66
N ASN A 67 -10.46 6.30 -4.82
CA ASN A 67 -11.67 6.05 -5.60
C ASN A 67 -11.47 4.99 -6.70
N MET A 68 -10.23 4.70 -7.08
CA MET A 68 -9.92 3.78 -8.17
C MET A 68 -9.02 2.62 -7.74
N LEU A 69 -7.94 2.85 -7.01
CA LEU A 69 -7.02 1.79 -6.61
C LEU A 69 -7.63 0.91 -5.50
N LEU A 70 -7.96 1.49 -4.36
CA LEU A 70 -8.43 0.78 -3.17
C LEU A 70 -9.67 -0.10 -3.42
N PRO A 71 -10.71 0.38 -4.14
CA PRO A 71 -11.87 -0.44 -4.45
C PRO A 71 -11.55 -1.61 -5.39
N LYS A 72 -10.52 -1.50 -6.24
CA LYS A 72 -10.11 -2.54 -7.18
C LYS A 72 -9.23 -3.62 -6.56
N VAL A 73 -8.46 -3.26 -5.52
CA VAL A 73 -7.69 -4.24 -4.75
C VAL A 73 -8.51 -4.85 -3.61
N HIS A 74 -9.72 -4.34 -3.36
CA HIS A 74 -10.62 -4.78 -2.30
C HIS A 74 -10.12 -4.50 -0.86
N HIS A 75 -9.31 -3.43 -0.70
CA HIS A 75 -8.78 -3.01 0.60
C HIS A 75 -9.37 -1.68 1.03
N GLU A 76 -10.10 -1.69 2.14
CA GLU A 76 -10.52 -0.46 2.82
C GLU A 76 -9.41 0.01 3.78
N PRO A 77 -8.94 1.26 3.67
CA PRO A 77 -7.89 1.77 4.53
C PRO A 77 -8.46 2.12 5.90
N ILE A 78 -7.74 1.78 6.96
CA ILE A 78 -7.98 2.35 8.28
C ILE A 78 -7.08 3.57 8.42
N VAL A 79 -7.72 4.74 8.52
CA VAL A 79 -7.02 6.00 8.73
C VAL A 79 -6.66 6.12 10.20
N VAL A 80 -5.37 6.33 10.47
CA VAL A 80 -4.82 6.47 11.82
C VAL A 80 -4.12 7.81 11.98
N GLU A 81 -4.13 8.33 13.20
CA GLU A 81 -3.22 9.40 13.62
C GLU A 81 -2.13 8.71 14.44
N LEU A 82 -0.90 8.69 13.91
CA LEU A 82 0.27 8.05 14.56
C LEU A 82 1.15 9.06 15.29
#